data_AF-A0A3A6TWE6-F1
#
_entry.id   AF-A0A3A6TWE6-F1
#
_cell.length_a   1.000
_cell.length_b   1.000
_cell.length_c   1.000
_cell.angle_alpha   90.00
_cell.angle_beta   90.00
_cell.angle_gamma   90.00
#
_symmetry.space_group_name_H-M   'P 1'
#
loop_
_entity.id
_entity.type
_entity.pdbx_description
1 polymer ?
#
loop_
_entity_poly.entity_id
_entity_poly.type
_entity_poly.pdbx_seq_one_letter_code
_entity_poly.pdbx_strand_id
1 'polypeptide(L)'
;MSDFWKYHNKPPSAGRRLLLLSHDEVIFYRRYLLKIFDKKGCYNDLYAKNIINCTNAEFTELTILLGSLSKISNTSEISYFNISINKHFTDFGWREFRQKLSQYKKREQKSHIIVTKALKARLTEYQKKYQLDSLEQVIDTLLTDGINE
;
A
#
# COMPACT_ATOMS: atom_id res chain seq x y z
N MET A 1 19.09 1.63 -1.35
CA MET A 1 18.93 0.75 -2.53
C MET A 1 17.69 -0.10 -2.28
N SER A 2 16.81 -0.27 -3.27
CA SER A 2 15.62 -1.10 -3.13
C SER A 2 15.96 -2.53 -3.55
N ASP A 3 15.85 -3.47 -2.63
CA ASP A 3 16.09 -4.88 -2.93
C ASP A 3 14.93 -5.47 -3.74
N PHE A 4 15.22 -6.49 -4.54
CA PHE A 4 14.26 -7.14 -5.43
C PHE A 4 13.70 -8.42 -4.82
N TRP A 5 12.44 -8.70 -5.15
CA TRP A 5 11.79 -9.96 -4.82
C TRP A 5 12.57 -11.14 -5.41
N LYS A 6 12.82 -12.15 -4.58
CA LYS A 6 13.33 -13.43 -5.06
C LYS A 6 12.14 -14.28 -5.53
N TYR A 7 12.05 -14.48 -6.84
CA TYR A 7 10.98 -15.26 -7.45
C TYR A 7 11.12 -16.75 -7.09
N HIS A 8 10.01 -17.38 -6.73
CA HIS A 8 9.94 -18.81 -6.48
C HIS A 8 9.86 -19.59 -7.80
N ASN A 9 9.19 -18.99 -8.79
CA ASN A 9 9.12 -19.50 -10.15
C ASN A 9 10.09 -18.73 -11.06
N LYS A 10 10.01 -18.99 -12.38
CA LYS A 10 10.77 -18.20 -13.35
C LYS A 10 10.37 -16.71 -13.24
N PRO A 11 11.34 -15.79 -13.14
CA PRO A 11 11.06 -14.37 -13.17
C PRO A 11 10.38 -14.01 -14.50
N PRO A 12 9.52 -12.97 -14.52
CA PRO A 12 8.83 -12.57 -15.73
C PRO A 12 9.83 -12.12 -16.80
N SER A 13 9.62 -12.57 -18.04
CA SER A 13 10.42 -12.20 -19.21
C SER A 13 10.17 -10.76 -19.68
N ALA A 14 9.04 -10.16 -19.29
CA ALA A 14 8.67 -8.78 -19.60
C ALA A 14 8.00 -8.09 -18.40
N GLY A 15 8.16 -6.77 -18.30
CA GLY A 15 7.58 -5.93 -17.25
C GLY A 15 8.54 -5.59 -16.10
N ARG A 16 8.02 -4.86 -15.10
CA ARG A 16 8.81 -4.43 -13.94
C ARG A 16 8.98 -5.58 -12.94
N ARG A 17 10.19 -5.70 -12.39
CA ARG A 17 10.48 -6.63 -11.29
C ARG A 17 9.70 -6.25 -10.04
N LEU A 18 9.34 -7.24 -9.24
CA LEU A 18 8.71 -7.04 -7.95
C LEU A 18 9.75 -6.51 -6.97
N LEU A 19 9.37 -5.46 -6.24
CA LEU A 19 10.22 -4.82 -5.24
C LEU A 19 9.92 -5.39 -3.85
N LEU A 20 10.94 -5.47 -3.02
CA LEU A 20 10.80 -5.67 -1.58
C LEU A 20 10.33 -4.37 -0.91
N LEU A 21 9.92 -4.47 0.36
CA LEU A 21 9.48 -3.30 1.10
C LEU A 21 10.66 -2.40 1.46
N SER A 22 10.49 -1.09 1.29
CA SER A 22 11.40 -0.10 1.86
C SER A 22 11.10 0.16 3.34
N HIS A 23 12.03 0.82 4.03
CA HIS A 23 11.86 1.24 5.43
C HIS A 23 10.56 2.01 5.67
N ASP A 24 10.32 3.04 4.86
CA ASP A 24 9.13 3.89 5.01
C ASP A 24 7.84 3.12 4.72
N GLU A 25 7.88 2.19 3.76
CA GLU A 25 6.74 1.33 3.47
C GLU A 25 6.42 0.43 4.69
N VAL A 26 7.42 -0.19 5.31
CA VAL A 26 7.21 -1.06 6.48
C VAL A 26 6.51 -0.33 7.62
N ILE A 27 6.99 0.87 7.98
CA ILE A 27 6.40 1.68 9.06
C ILE A 27 4.96 2.03 8.73
N PHE A 28 4.74 2.52 7.51
CA PHE A 28 3.45 3.05 7.08
C PHE A 28 2.39 1.95 6.92
N TYR A 29 2.74 0.79 6.36
CA TYR A 29 1.79 -0.29 6.10
C TYR A 29 1.69 -1.31 7.22
N ARG A 30 2.33 -1.09 8.38
CA ARG A 30 2.28 -2.00 9.53
C ARG A 30 0.85 -2.40 9.89
N ARG A 31 -0.08 -1.43 10.00
CA ARG A 31 -1.50 -1.71 10.32
C ARG A 31 -2.17 -2.55 9.24
N TYR A 32 -1.79 -2.36 7.98
CA TYR A 32 -2.34 -3.13 6.86
C TYR A 32 -1.80 -4.56 6.83
N LEU A 33 -0.50 -4.72 7.05
CA LEU A 33 0.15 -6.03 7.22
C LEU A 33 -0.51 -6.78 8.37
N LEU A 34 -0.60 -6.18 9.57
CA LEU A 34 -1.24 -6.81 10.73
C LEU A 34 -2.68 -7.26 10.44
N LYS A 35 -3.46 -6.52 9.63
CA LYS A 35 -4.81 -6.94 9.20
C LYS A 35 -4.80 -8.15 8.25
N ILE A 36 -3.78 -8.30 7.41
CA ILE A 36 -3.63 -9.48 6.55
C ILE A 36 -3.29 -10.71 7.37
N PHE A 37 -2.53 -10.53 8.46
CA PHE A 37 -2.02 -11.62 9.29
C PHE A 37 -2.74 -11.78 10.64
N ASP A 38 -3.89 -11.12 10.84
CA ASP A 38 -4.54 -11.11 12.15
C ASP A 38 -5.06 -12.49 12.59
N LYS A 39 -5.00 -12.67 13.91
CA LYS A 39 -5.02 -13.90 14.71
C LYS A 39 -6.35 -14.64 14.68
N LYS A 40 -6.68 -15.32 13.58
CA LYS A 40 -7.64 -16.46 13.61
C LYS A 40 -7.26 -17.61 12.67
N GLY A 41 -6.04 -17.66 12.15
CA GLY A 41 -5.64 -18.71 11.19
C GLY A 41 -6.35 -18.63 9.84
N CYS A 42 -7.42 -17.86 9.73
CA CYS A 42 -8.01 -17.46 8.48
C CYS A 42 -7.23 -16.27 7.95
N TYR A 43 -6.20 -16.56 7.15
CA TYR A 43 -5.87 -15.70 6.04
C TYR A 43 -7.17 -15.12 5.47
N ASN A 44 -7.23 -13.81 5.24
CA ASN A 44 -8.29 -13.28 4.39
C ASN A 44 -8.31 -14.17 3.13
N ASP A 45 -9.41 -14.85 2.81
CA ASP A 45 -9.45 -15.97 1.82
C ASP A 45 -8.76 -15.62 0.50
N LEU A 46 -8.72 -14.32 0.18
CA LEU A 46 -8.01 -13.70 -0.92
C LEU A 46 -6.48 -13.95 -0.96
N TYR A 47 -5.82 -14.17 0.19
CA TYR A 47 -4.38 -14.40 0.29
C TYR A 47 -4.01 -15.80 0.77
N ALA A 48 -4.94 -16.53 1.40
CA ALA A 48 -4.72 -17.88 1.92
C ALA A 48 -4.17 -18.84 0.85
N LYS A 49 -4.78 -18.79 -0.33
CA LYS A 49 -4.42 -19.61 -1.50
C LYS A 49 -3.10 -19.20 -2.15
N ASN A 50 -2.54 -18.06 -1.73
CA ASN A 50 -1.40 -17.39 -2.35
C ASN A 50 -0.20 -17.30 -1.39
N ILE A 51 -0.22 -18.09 -0.31
CA ILE A 51 0.86 -18.22 0.67
C ILE A 51 1.38 -19.66 0.59
N ILE A 52 2.71 -19.79 0.64
CA ILE A 52 3.40 -21.08 0.64
C ILE A 52 3.10 -21.74 1.99
N ASN A 53 2.67 -23.01 1.98
CA ASN A 53 2.32 -23.83 3.15
C ASN A 53 3.09 -23.39 4.41
N CYS A 54 2.39 -22.72 5.33
CA CYS A 54 2.98 -22.13 6.52
C CYS A 54 2.56 -22.96 7.72
N THR A 55 3.54 -23.48 8.46
CA THR A 55 3.29 -24.16 9.73
C THR A 55 2.85 -23.15 10.79
N ASN A 56 2.20 -23.63 11.86
CA ASN A 56 1.82 -22.77 12.99
C ASN A 56 3.02 -22.06 13.64
N ALA A 57 4.21 -22.68 13.62
CA ALA A 57 5.44 -22.11 14.15
C ALA A 57 5.92 -20.93 13.30
N GLU A 58 6.00 -21.11 11.98
CA GLU A 58 6.33 -20.06 11.02
C GLU A 58 5.34 -18.90 11.05
N PHE A 59 4.05 -19.20 11.24
CA PHE A 59 3.02 -18.18 11.42
C PHE A 59 3.24 -17.35 12.69
N THR A 60 3.61 -18.02 13.79
CA THR A 60 3.90 -17.36 15.06
C THR A 60 5.14 -16.47 14.92
N GLU A 61 6.18 -16.95 14.24
CA GLU A 61 7.39 -16.17 13.95
C GLU A 61 7.05 -14.92 13.14
N LEU A 62 6.28 -15.06 12.06
CA LEU A 62 5.89 -13.93 11.23
C LEU A 62 5.00 -12.93 11.98
N THR A 63 4.13 -13.39 12.87
CA THR A 63 3.31 -12.52 13.72
C THR A 63 4.15 -11.76 14.75
N ILE A 64 5.15 -12.41 15.35
CA ILE A 64 6.11 -11.78 16.26
C ILE A 64 6.92 -10.72 15.50
N LEU A 65 7.41 -11.06 14.33
CA LEU A 65 8.16 -10.20 13.43
C LEU A 65 7.36 -8.96 13.00
N LEU A 66 6.07 -9.15 12.66
CA LEU A 66 5.12 -8.05 12.40
C LEU A 66 4.87 -7.18 13.63
N GLY A 67 4.80 -7.81 14.80
CA GLY A 67 4.68 -7.14 16.09
C GLY A 67 5.90 -6.25 16.38
N SER A 68 7.11 -6.74 16.06
CA SER A 68 8.37 -6.02 16.23
C SER A 68 8.61 -4.95 15.16
N LEU A 69 7.83 -4.91 14.06
CA LEU A 69 7.95 -3.87 13.03
C LEU A 69 7.88 -2.43 13.59
N SER A 70 7.18 -2.19 14.71
CA SER A 70 7.14 -0.85 15.33
C SER A 70 8.46 -0.41 15.96
N LYS A 71 9.39 -1.34 16.14
CA LYS A 71 10.72 -1.08 16.72
C LYS A 71 11.81 -1.08 15.64
N ILE A 72 11.43 -1.34 14.39
CA ILE A 72 12.40 -1.35 13.30
C ILE A 72 12.94 0.05 13.10
N SER A 73 14.24 0.19 13.31
CA SER A 73 14.96 1.46 13.23
C SER A 73 16.15 1.39 12.28
N ASN A 74 16.51 0.19 11.80
CA ASN A 74 17.66 -0.02 10.94
C ASN A 74 17.32 -0.87 9.70
N THR A 75 18.20 -0.79 8.71
CA THR A 75 18.07 -1.45 7.39
C THR A 75 18.23 -2.97 7.44
N SER A 76 18.98 -3.50 8.41
CA SER A 76 19.18 -4.94 8.60
C SER A 76 17.90 -5.67 9.02
N GLU A 77 17.10 -5.07 9.92
CA GLU A 77 15.83 -5.65 10.36
C GLU A 77 14.80 -5.73 9.22
N ILE A 78 14.81 -4.74 8.32
CA ILE A 78 13.96 -4.74 7.12
C ILE A 78 14.40 -5.81 6.14
N SER A 79 15.71 -6.00 5.98
CA SER A 79 16.26 -7.05 5.13
C SER A 79 15.81 -8.42 5.64
N TYR A 80 15.90 -8.65 6.97
CA TYR A 80 15.39 -9.86 7.60
C TYR A 80 13.88 -10.02 7.38
N PHE A 81 13.10 -8.95 7.58
CA PHE A 81 11.65 -8.96 7.35
C PHE A 81 11.29 -9.36 5.91
N ASN A 82 11.97 -8.75 4.94
CA ASN A 82 11.79 -9.03 3.53
C ASN A 82 12.14 -10.48 3.16
N ILE A 83 13.18 -11.06 3.77
CA ILE A 83 13.51 -12.48 3.62
C ILE A 83 12.39 -13.35 4.18
N SER A 84 11.89 -13.07 5.37
CA SER A 84 10.81 -13.84 5.98
C SER A 84 9.52 -13.77 5.15
N ILE A 85 9.12 -12.57 4.72
CA ILE A 85 7.98 -12.42 3.81
C ILE A 85 8.18 -13.19 2.50
N ASN A 86 9.40 -13.17 1.95
CA ASN A 86 9.72 -13.92 0.74
C ASN A 86 9.47 -15.42 0.91
N LYS A 87 9.78 -16.01 2.06
CA LYS A 87 9.49 -17.44 2.32
C LYS A 87 8.00 -17.77 2.37
N HIS A 88 7.15 -16.81 2.71
CA HIS A 88 5.72 -17.09 2.94
C HIS A 88 4.84 -16.69 1.77
N PHE A 89 5.17 -15.66 0.99
CA PHE A 89 4.32 -15.26 -0.13
C PHE A 89 4.71 -15.98 -1.40
N THR A 90 3.70 -16.43 -2.15
CA THR A 90 3.91 -16.77 -3.56
C THR A 90 4.21 -15.51 -4.37
N ASP A 91 4.84 -15.67 -5.54
CA ASP A 91 5.12 -14.54 -6.45
C ASP A 91 3.84 -13.79 -6.85
N PHE A 92 2.73 -14.53 -7.00
CA PHE A 92 1.41 -13.96 -7.28
C PHE A 92 0.87 -13.20 -6.06
N GLY A 93 0.89 -13.81 -4.87
CA GLY A 93 0.47 -13.17 -3.63
C GLY A 93 1.23 -11.87 -3.36
N TRP A 94 2.53 -11.86 -3.62
CA TRP A 94 3.35 -10.66 -3.45
C TRP A 94 2.98 -9.56 -4.44
N ARG A 95 2.70 -9.91 -5.71
CA ARG A 95 2.24 -8.96 -6.73
C ARG A 95 0.93 -8.29 -6.31
N GLU A 96 -0.05 -9.08 -5.89
CA GLU A 96 -1.35 -8.59 -5.41
C GLU A 96 -1.17 -7.66 -4.20
N PHE A 97 -0.32 -8.06 -3.26
CA PHE A 97 0.02 -7.23 -2.11
C PHE A 97 0.63 -5.87 -2.53
N ARG A 98 1.63 -5.87 -3.42
CA ARG A 98 2.25 -4.62 -3.94
C ARG A 98 1.25 -3.73 -4.67
N GLN A 99 0.30 -4.30 -5.40
CA GLN A 99 -0.74 -3.52 -6.07
C GLN A 99 -1.65 -2.82 -5.06
N LYS A 100 -2.13 -3.55 -4.04
CA LYS A 100 -2.97 -2.94 -3.00
C LYS A 100 -2.21 -1.91 -2.17
N LEU A 101 -0.92 -2.14 -1.92
CA LEU A 101 -0.04 -1.17 -1.27
C LEU A 101 0.05 0.13 -2.08
N SER A 102 0.23 0.03 -3.40
CA SER A 102 0.24 1.20 -4.29
C SER A 102 -1.11 1.94 -4.29
N GLN A 103 -2.23 1.22 -4.27
CA GLN A 103 -3.56 1.82 -4.17
C GLN A 103 -3.77 2.52 -2.82
N TYR A 104 -3.33 1.91 -1.72
CA TYR A 104 -3.44 2.50 -0.39
C TYR A 104 -2.61 3.78 -0.30
N LYS A 105 -1.37 3.78 -0.81
CA LYS A 105 -0.52 4.98 -0.90
C LYS A 105 -1.23 6.13 -1.62
N LYS A 106 -1.85 5.83 -2.77
CA LYS A 106 -2.61 6.82 -3.56
C LYS A 106 -3.84 7.34 -2.81
N ARG A 107 -4.48 6.52 -1.98
CA ARG A 107 -5.63 6.93 -1.16
C ARG A 107 -5.23 7.80 0.01
N GLU A 108 -4.13 7.51 0.70
CA GLU A 108 -3.68 8.37 1.82
C GLU A 108 -3.25 9.76 1.36
N GLN A 109 -2.76 9.91 0.13
CA GLN A 109 -2.46 11.22 -0.45
C GLN A 109 -3.72 12.03 -0.81
N LYS A 110 -4.91 11.44 -0.73
CA LYS A 110 -6.18 12.08 -1.10
C LYS A 110 -7.15 12.09 0.07
N SER A 111 -7.47 13.27 0.56
CA SER A 111 -8.51 13.43 1.58
C SER A 111 -9.89 13.36 0.93
N HIS A 112 -10.78 12.56 1.52
CA HIS A 112 -12.21 12.60 1.17
C HIS A 112 -12.87 13.78 1.89
N ILE A 113 -13.27 14.79 1.14
CA ILE A 113 -14.10 15.89 1.65
C ILE A 113 -15.57 15.61 1.35
N ILE A 114 -16.44 15.90 2.33
CA ILE A 114 -17.89 15.84 2.15
C ILE A 114 -18.38 17.24 1.84
N VAL A 115 -19.08 17.39 0.71
CA VAL A 115 -19.64 18.66 0.25
C VAL A 115 -21.11 18.49 -0.12
N THR A 116 -21.89 19.56 -0.03
CA THR A 116 -23.29 19.54 -0.44
C THR A 116 -23.41 19.35 -1.96
N LYS A 117 -24.53 18.78 -2.42
CA LYS A 117 -24.79 18.59 -3.86
C LYS A 117 -24.77 19.92 -4.62
N ALA A 118 -25.31 20.98 -4.02
CA ALA A 118 -25.31 22.32 -4.60
C ALA A 118 -23.88 22.87 -4.79
N LEU A 119 -23.01 22.70 -3.79
CA LEU A 119 -21.61 23.13 -3.90
C LEU A 119 -20.88 22.36 -5.00
N LYS A 120 -21.07 21.04 -5.08
CA LYS A 120 -20.48 20.22 -6.15
C LYS A 120 -20.93 20.68 -7.55
N ALA A 121 -22.21 21.03 -7.72
CA ALA A 121 -22.73 21.52 -8.98
C ALA A 121 -22.03 22.83 -9.40
N ARG A 122 -21.91 23.79 -8.47
CA ARG A 122 -21.21 25.06 -8.71
C ARG A 122 -19.74 24.87 -9.06
N LEU A 123 -19.03 23.99 -8.36
CA LEU A 123 -17.63 23.67 -8.67
C LEU A 123 -17.50 23.04 -10.07
N THR A 124 -18.46 22.21 -10.48
CA THR A 124 -18.47 21.59 -11.82
C THR A 124 -18.76 22.61 -12.92
N GLU A 125 -19.66 23.57 -12.68
CA GLU A 125 -19.91 24.69 -13.59
C GLU A 125 -18.67 25.57 -13.75
N TYR A 126 -18.01 25.91 -12.64
CA TYR A 126 -16.75 26.64 -12.66
C TYR A 126 -15.69 25.87 -13.46
N GLN A 127 -15.52 24.57 -13.19
CA GLN A 127 -14.59 23.71 -13.92
C GLN A 127 -14.80 23.80 -15.43
N LYS A 128 -16.05 23.68 -15.90
CA LYS A 128 -16.39 23.76 -17.32
C LYS A 128 -16.14 25.14 -17.90
N LYS A 129 -16.51 26.20 -17.16
CA LYS A 129 -16.36 27.59 -17.59
C LYS A 129 -14.89 27.95 -17.85
N TYR A 130 -13.99 27.48 -17.00
CA TYR A 130 -12.55 27.76 -17.08
C TYR A 130 -11.73 26.60 -17.70
N GLN A 131 -12.41 25.57 -18.23
CA GLN A 131 -11.80 24.42 -18.91
C GLN A 131 -10.71 23.73 -18.07
N LEU A 132 -10.94 23.60 -16.76
CA LEU A 132 -10.00 22.99 -15.84
C LEU A 132 -10.10 21.45 -15.88
N ASP A 133 -8.96 20.77 -15.80
CA ASP A 133 -8.86 19.32 -15.97
C ASP A 133 -9.49 18.53 -14.81
N SER A 134 -9.58 19.16 -13.63
CA SER A 134 -10.11 18.49 -12.43
C SER A 134 -10.74 19.45 -11.42
N LEU A 135 -11.59 18.90 -10.55
CA LEU A 135 -12.11 19.61 -9.38
C LEU A 135 -11.00 20.02 -8.39
N GLU A 136 -9.88 19.30 -8.38
CA GLU A 136 -8.71 19.66 -7.57
C GLU A 136 -8.10 20.97 -8.04
N GLN A 137 -7.88 21.13 -9.35
CA GLN A 137 -7.45 22.41 -9.94
C GLN A 137 -8.45 23.53 -9.68
N VAL A 138 -9.76 23.26 -9.78
CA VAL A 138 -10.79 24.27 -9.47
C VAL A 138 -10.64 24.79 -8.04
N ILE A 139 -10.51 23.89 -7.07
CA ILE A 139 -10.34 24.27 -5.66
C ILE A 139 -9.04 25.05 -5.48
N ASP A 140 -7.94 24.59 -6.09
CA ASP A 140 -6.64 25.25 -6.00
C ASP A 140 -6.65 26.67 -6.58
N THR A 141 -7.26 26.87 -7.75
CA THR A 141 -7.45 28.19 -8.35
C THR A 141 -8.28 29.10 -7.47
N LEU A 142 -9.44 28.63 -6.99
CA LEU A 142 -10.31 29.43 -6.11
C LEU A 142 -9.64 29.83 -4.80
N LEU A 143 -8.86 28.93 -4.21
CA LEU A 143 -8.11 29.21 -2.98
C LEU A 143 -6.94 30.16 -3.23
N THR A 144 -6.22 29.99 -4.34
CA THR A 144 -5.12 30.88 -4.70
C THR A 144 -5.63 32.29 -4.96
N ASP A 145 -6.72 32.44 -5.71
CA ASP A 145 -7.30 33.74 -5.99
C ASP A 145 -7.86 34.39 -4.72
N GLY A 146 -8.53 33.61 -3.85
CA GLY A 146 -9.17 34.13 -2.64
C GLY A 146 -8.25 34.35 -1.43
N ILE A 147 -7.02 33.79 -1.43
CA ILE A 147 -6.00 34.04 -0.39
C ILE A 147 -5.12 35.26 -0.76
N ASN A 148 -5.08 35.62 -2.04
CA ASN A 148 -4.28 36.75 -2.54
C ASN A 148 -5.07 38.07 -2.63
N GLU A 149 -6.32 38.10 -2.13
CA GLU A 149 -7.12 39.30 -1.84
C GLU A 149 -7.05 39.67 -0.35
#